data_AF-A0A1B9SCP2-F1
#
_entry.id   AF-A0A1B9SCP2-F1
#
_cell.length_a   1.000
_cell.length_b   1.000
_cell.length_c   1.000
_cell.angle_alpha   90.00
_cell.angle_beta   90.00
_cell.angle_gamma   90.00
#
_symmetry.space_group_name_H-M   'P 1'
#
loop_
_entity.id
_entity.type
_entity.pdbx_description
1 polymer ?
#
loop_
_entity_poly.entity_id
_entity_poly.type
_entity_poly.pdbx_seq_one_letter_code
_entity_poly.pdbx_strand_id
1 'polypeptide(L)' 'MQIDQQLDARQTRRMKSERRFLERMERRELAAEAMIGELCREGRTVFYAWPQGGKYREGSRGELVSFLTRNRYA' A
#
# COMPACT_ATOMS: atom_id res chain seq x y z
N MET A 1 24.42 34.90 0.89
CA MET A 1 24.48 33.51 0.39
C MET A 1 24.26 32.45 1.50
N GLN A 2 23.64 32.79 2.65
CA GLN A 2 23.46 31.87 3.79
C GLN A 2 22.00 31.38 3.97
N ILE A 3 21.02 32.19 3.56
CA ILE A 3 19.59 31.89 3.76
C ILE A 3 19.12 30.84 2.74
N ASP A 4 19.50 30.99 1.47
CA ASP A 4 19.12 30.07 0.40
C ASP A 4 19.61 28.65 0.67
N GLN A 5 20.85 28.50 1.14
CA GLN A 5 21.42 27.20 1.52
C GLN A 5 20.65 26.53 2.68
N GLN A 6 20.17 27.31 3.65
CA GLN A 6 19.38 26.78 4.77
C GLN A 6 17.97 26.36 4.33
N LEU A 7 17.36 27.14 3.43
CA LEU A 7 16.07 26.82 2.83
C LEU A 7 16.16 25.55 1.97
N ASP A 8 17.18 25.45 1.11
CA ASP A 8 17.43 24.27 0.28
C ASP A 8 17.68 23.01 1.12
N ALA A 9 18.47 23.14 2.19
CA ALA A 9 18.72 22.03 3.10
C ALA A 9 17.42 21.56 3.81
N ARG A 10 16.55 22.49 4.19
CA ARG A 10 15.25 22.18 4.82
C ARG A 10 14.31 21.51 3.81
N GLN A 11 14.21 22.03 2.60
CA GLN A 11 13.39 21.44 1.54
C GLN A 11 13.88 20.05 1.16
N THR A 12 15.19 19.87 1.02
CA THR A 12 15.81 18.57 0.74
C THR A 12 15.50 17.54 1.84
N ARG A 13 15.57 17.93 3.11
CA ARG A 13 15.20 17.05 4.23
C ARG A 13 13.72 16.67 4.19
N ARG A 14 12.83 17.63 3.88
CA ARG A 14 11.40 17.38 3.71
C ARG A 14 11.14 16.39 2.58
N MET A 15 11.68 16.64 1.38
CA MET A 15 11.52 15.75 0.23
C MET A 15 12.05 14.34 0.52
N LYS A 16 13.20 14.21 1.21
CA LYS A 16 13.71 12.90 1.63
C LYS A 16 12.75 12.17 2.59
N SER A 17 12.13 12.89 3.51
CA SER A 17 11.15 12.31 4.43
C SER A 17 9.87 11.86 3.71
N GLU A 18 9.35 12.70 2.80
CA GLU A 18 8.18 12.39 1.96
C GLU A 18 8.45 11.18 1.08
N ARG A 19 9.63 11.12 0.44
CA ARG A 19 10.03 9.96 -0.38
C ARG A 19 10.07 8.66 0.43
N ARG A 20 10.68 8.67 1.62
CA ARG A 20 10.71 7.51 2.53
C ARG A 20 9.31 7.09 2.99
N PHE A 21 8.37 8.02 3.07
CA PHE A 21 6.98 7.70 3.39
C PHE A 21 6.30 7.00 2.21
N LEU A 22 6.44 7.55 1.00
CA LEU A 22 5.89 6.97 -0.22
C LEU A 22 6.47 5.57 -0.50
N GLU A 23 7.80 5.40 -0.42
CA GLU A 23 8.48 4.10 -0.57
C GLU A 23 7.96 3.06 0.44
N ARG A 24 7.62 3.47 1.67
CA ARG A 24 7.05 2.55 2.67
C ARG A 24 5.60 2.18 2.35
N MET A 25 4.83 3.10 1.77
CA MET A 25 3.46 2.83 1.39
C MET A 25 3.38 1.91 0.18
N GLU A 26 4.18 2.17 -0.84
CA GLU A 26 4.29 1.34 -2.04
C GLU A 26 4.67 -0.11 -1.68
N ARG A 27 5.68 -0.32 -0.84
CA ARG A 27 6.04 -1.69 -0.37
C ARG A 27 4.89 -2.40 0.34
N ARG A 28 4.10 -1.65 1.12
CA ARG A 28 2.96 -2.19 1.86
C ARG A 28 1.82 -2.56 0.93
N GLU A 29 1.57 -1.73 -0.08
CA GLU A 29 0.56 -2.00 -1.11
C GLU A 29 0.96 -3.22 -1.94
N LEU A 30 2.20 -3.30 -2.42
CA LEU A 30 2.71 -4.45 -3.16
C LEU A 30 2.58 -5.76 -2.36
N ALA A 31 2.89 -5.73 -1.06
CA ALA A 31 2.72 -6.90 -0.20
C ALA A 31 1.24 -7.29 -0.03
N ALA A 32 0.32 -6.32 0.02
CA ALA A 32 -1.12 -6.59 0.06
C ALA A 32 -1.61 -7.16 -1.27
N GLU A 33 -1.19 -6.58 -2.39
CA GLU A 33 -1.57 -7.02 -3.72
C GLU A 33 -1.13 -8.47 -3.99
N ALA A 34 0.06 -8.86 -3.53
CA ALA A 34 0.54 -10.23 -3.65
C ALA A 34 -0.32 -11.27 -2.90
N MET A 35 -1.15 -10.83 -1.94
CA MET A 35 -2.07 -11.69 -1.19
C MET A 35 -3.49 -11.70 -1.77
N ILE A 36 -3.78 -10.86 -2.77
CA ILE A 36 -5.08 -10.81 -3.43
C ILE A 36 -5.07 -11.85 -4.55
N GLY A 37 -5.95 -12.84 -4.42
CA GLY A 37 -6.23 -13.80 -5.47
C GLY A 37 -7.28 -13.28 -6.45
N GLU A 38 -7.25 -13.83 -7.66
CA GLU A 38 -8.25 -13.61 -8.69
C GLU A 38 -8.97 -14.92 -8.99
N LEU A 39 -10.29 -14.85 -9.12
CA LEU A 39 -11.14 -15.97 -9.48
C LEU A 39 -12.04 -15.56 -10.63
N CYS A 40 -12.20 -16.42 -11.63
CA CYS A 40 -13.26 -16.27 -12.62
C CYS A 40 -14.52 -17.00 -12.12
N ARG A 41 -15.55 -16.25 -11.74
CA ARG A 41 -16.87 -16.79 -11.36
C ARG A 41 -17.88 -16.31 -12.40
N GLU A 42 -18.50 -17.25 -13.10
CA GLU A 42 -19.57 -16.97 -14.08
C GLU A 42 -19.14 -15.97 -15.19
N GLY A 43 -17.89 -16.08 -15.65
CA GLY A 43 -17.34 -15.19 -16.68
C GLY A 43 -16.94 -13.80 -16.18
N ARG A 44 -16.97 -13.55 -14.87
CA ARG A 44 -16.53 -12.30 -14.24
C ARG A 44 -15.32 -12.54 -13.34
N THR A 45 -14.33 -11.65 -13.43
CA THR A 45 -13.19 -11.63 -12.51
C THR A 45 -13.64 -11.09 -11.15
N VAL A 46 -13.43 -11.88 -10.11
CA VAL A 46 -13.67 -11.55 -8.71
C VAL A 46 -12.33 -11.57 -8.00
N PHE A 47 -12.04 -10.52 -7.23
CA PHE A 47 -10.87 -10.46 -6.38
C PHE A 47 -11.23 -10.93 -4.98
N TYR A 48 -10.33 -11.68 -4.35
CA TYR A 48 -10.49 -12.13 -2.98
C TYR A 48 -9.20 -12.04 -2.20
N ALA A 49 -9.31 -11.89 -0.88
CA ALA A 49 -8.19 -12.00 0.04
C ALA A 49 -8.55 -13.00 1.15
N TRP A 50 -7.58 -13.82 1.52
CA TRP A 50 -7.72 -14.74 2.64
C TRP A 50 -6.43 -14.77 3.46
N PRO A 51 -6.27 -13.85 4.43
CA PRO A 51 -5.08 -13.78 5.25
C PRO A 51 -5.07 -14.87 6.33
N GLN A 52 -3.88 -15.15 6.88
CA GLN A 52 -3.65 -16.30 7.75
C GLN A 52 -4.36 -16.14 9.10
N GLY A 53 -5.38 -16.97 9.34
CA GLY A 53 -6.22 -16.88 10.55
C GLY A 53 -7.38 -15.87 10.43
N GLY A 54 -7.48 -15.19 9.29
CA GLY A 54 -8.55 -14.26 8.97
C GLY A 54 -9.74 -14.90 8.26
N LYS A 55 -10.73 -14.05 7.96
CA LYS A 55 -11.92 -14.44 7.19
C LYS A 55 -11.69 -14.17 5.71
N TYR A 56 -12.16 -15.10 4.87
CA TYR A 56 -12.28 -14.90 3.44
C TYR A 56 -13.10 -13.64 3.14
N ARG A 57 -12.61 -12.82 2.21
CA ARG A 57 -13.29 -11.60 1.78
C ARG A 57 -13.16 -11.41 0.28
N GLU A 58 -14.28 -11.15 -0.37
CA GLU A 58 -14.34 -10.69 -1.77
C GLU A 58 -14.59 -9.18 -1.79
N GLY A 59 -14.14 -8.51 -2.84
CA GLY A 59 -14.37 -7.08 -3.01
C GLY A 59 -13.56 -6.50 -4.17
N SER A 60 -13.51 -5.17 -4.24
CA SER A 60 -12.61 -4.50 -5.16
C SER A 60 -11.15 -4.62 -4.70
N ARG A 61 -10.22 -4.55 -5.65
CA ARG A 61 -8.78 -4.61 -5.35
C ARG A 61 -8.35 -3.58 -4.29
N GLY A 62 -8.84 -2.34 -4.40
CA GLY A 62 -8.53 -1.26 -3.46
C GLY A 62 -9.09 -1.49 -2.03
N GLU A 63 -10.29 -2.06 -1.92
CA GLU A 63 -10.88 -2.41 -0.62
C GLU A 63 -10.08 -3.52 0.07
N LEU A 64 -9.65 -4.53 -0.69
CA LEU A 64 -8.86 -5.65 -0.18
C LEU A 64 -7.45 -5.19 0.24
N VAL A 65 -6.78 -4.32 -0.53
CA VAL A 65 -5.50 -3.71 -0.15
C VAL A 65 -5.63 -2.90 1.15
N SER A 66 -6.68 -2.09 1.24
CA SER A 66 -6.98 -1.31 2.45
C SER A 66 -7.24 -2.20 3.66
N PHE A 67 -7.98 -3.30 3.48
CA PHE A 67 -8.27 -4.28 4.51
C PHE A 67 -6.99 -4.97 5.00
N LEU A 68 -6.15 -5.49 4.10
CA LEU A 68 -4.91 -6.15 4.44
C LEU A 68 -3.93 -5.19 5.14
N THR A 69 -3.80 -3.97 4.64
CA THR A 69 -2.92 -2.96 5.25
C THR A 69 -3.36 -2.59 6.67
N ARG A 70 -4.68 -2.45 6.93
CA ARG A 70 -5.23 -2.16 8.27
C ARG A 70 -5.03 -3.31 9.24
N ASN A 71 -5.15 -4.55 8.77
CA ASN A 71 -5.00 -5.74 9.60
C ASN A 71 -3.56 -6.27 9.64
N ARG A 72 -2.58 -5.51 9.11
CA ARG A 72 -1.17 -5.94 9.01
C ARG A 72 -1.01 -7.31 8.35
N TYR A 73 -1.80 -7.56 7.31
CA TYR A 73 -1.77 -8.79 6.52
C TYR A 73 -2.21 -10.07 7.26
N ALA A 74 -2.83 -9.92 8.43
CA ALA A 74 -3.44 -11.00 9.21
C ALA A 74 -4.94 -11.15 8.93
#